data_AF-A0AA41WYV7-F1
#
_entry.id   AF-A0AA41WYV7-F1
#
_cell.length_a   1.000
_cell.length_b   1.000
_cell.length_c   1.000
_cell.angle_alpha   90.00
_cell.angle_beta   90.00
_cell.angle_gamma   90.00
#
_symmetry.space_group_name_H-M   'P 1'
#
loop_
_entity.id
_entity.type
_entity.pdbx_description
1 polymer ?
#
loop_
_entity_poly.entity_id
_entity_poly.type
_entity_poly.pdbx_seq_one_letter_code
_entity_poly.pdbx_strand_id
1 'polypeptide(L)'
;MERLEFSLARGWHRLLDADFAPHAQGQLIAAIASQKAREIGLVKGRQVKWEKYTQTFMSPFMGRLGDGVRFPFKSRRVSAFLLGEPTLRNPFHALFVLLAMFGSWQEIESVLCATTSAPDISISATRPTKHRSSAEDRVRWLAASINILPETCRLYESLRSTYPYLSHSAIRAQLPSMNALAASKERLSACGVQFPEEDISQLLDATGAAHIEKQAQSLIRAGVAYRLSRMRLLKDHPLRNSWQHEDVRARSPKTAAALKEHLETWAMFRRRLLPEKIRSGLVPGLLPKQAGEVDNFTDQEVHALWLSHSCFVRRTCRS
;
A
#
# COMPACT_ATOMS: atom_id res chain seq x y z
N MET A 1 -7.26 22.56 -9.06
CA MET A 1 -6.84 21.35 -8.33
C MET A 1 -7.34 21.45 -6.88
N GLU A 2 -6.98 22.53 -6.18
CA GLU A 2 -7.38 22.84 -4.79
C GLU A 2 -8.88 22.64 -4.49
N ARG A 3 -9.79 23.06 -5.37
CA ARG A 3 -11.25 22.89 -5.17
C ARG A 3 -11.70 21.43 -5.06
N LEU A 4 -11.09 20.52 -5.82
CA LEU A 4 -11.43 19.09 -5.80
C LEU A 4 -10.77 18.39 -4.60
N GLU A 5 -9.54 18.75 -4.28
CA GLU A 5 -8.85 18.28 -3.07
C GLU A 5 -9.60 18.70 -1.81
N PHE A 6 -10.06 19.96 -1.77
CA PHE A 6 -10.90 20.47 -0.71
C PHE A 6 -12.24 19.73 -0.65
N SER A 7 -12.85 19.39 -1.79
CA SER A 7 -14.08 18.59 -1.82
C SER A 7 -13.86 17.17 -1.31
N LEU A 8 -12.71 16.56 -1.61
CA LEU A 8 -12.31 15.25 -1.09
C LEU A 8 -12.08 15.31 0.44
N ALA A 9 -11.37 16.34 0.91
CA ALA A 9 -11.11 16.56 2.33
C ALA A 9 -12.40 16.85 3.12
N ARG A 10 -13.26 17.70 2.58
CA ARG A 10 -14.60 17.98 3.14
C ARG A 10 -15.43 16.71 3.20
N GLY A 11 -15.45 15.92 2.12
CA GLY A 11 -16.21 14.68 2.08
C GLY A 11 -15.72 13.65 3.09
N TRP A 12 -14.40 13.53 3.24
CA TRP A 12 -13.80 12.68 4.26
C TRP A 12 -14.15 13.14 5.67
N HIS A 13 -14.01 14.44 5.96
CA HIS A 13 -14.36 15.01 7.26
C HIS A 13 -15.83 14.78 7.62
N ARG A 14 -16.75 14.98 6.67
CA ARG A 14 -18.18 14.72 6.85
C ARG A 14 -18.48 13.25 7.12
N LEU A 15 -17.86 12.31 6.40
CA LEU A 15 -18.08 10.88 6.65
C LEU A 15 -17.53 10.38 8.00
N LEU A 16 -16.73 11.19 8.71
CA LEU A 16 -16.27 10.90 10.07
C LEU A 16 -17.19 11.49 11.15
N ASP A 17 -18.11 12.37 10.77
CA ASP A 17 -19.11 12.95 11.65
C ASP A 17 -20.19 11.89 11.93
N ALA A 18 -20.38 11.52 13.20
CA ALA A 18 -21.29 10.45 13.60
C ALA A 18 -22.77 10.79 13.31
N ASP A 19 -23.10 12.08 13.26
CA ASP A 19 -24.45 12.57 12.98
C ASP A 19 -24.71 12.66 11.47
N PHE A 20 -23.67 12.58 10.65
CA PHE A 20 -23.78 12.70 9.20
C PHE A 20 -24.09 11.35 8.54
N ALA A 21 -25.32 11.23 8.02
CA ALA A 21 -25.79 10.07 7.27
C ALA A 21 -25.41 8.72 7.92
N PRO A 22 -25.90 8.42 9.15
CA PRO A 22 -25.49 7.24 9.92
C PRO A 22 -25.80 5.91 9.22
N HIS A 23 -26.71 5.92 8.24
CA HIS A 23 -27.06 4.81 7.36
C HIS A 23 -26.12 4.63 6.16
N ALA A 24 -25.21 5.57 5.89
CA ALA A 24 -24.27 5.58 4.76
C ALA A 24 -23.08 4.63 4.93
N GLN A 25 -23.41 3.35 5.09
CA GLN A 25 -22.43 2.27 5.13
C GLN A 25 -21.90 1.95 3.73
N GLY A 26 -20.79 1.21 3.66
CA GLY A 26 -20.10 0.91 2.40
C GLY A 26 -20.97 0.28 1.31
N GLN A 27 -22.01 -0.48 1.67
CA GLN A 27 -22.96 -1.04 0.71
C GLN A 27 -23.87 0.01 0.07
N LEU A 28 -24.40 0.96 0.86
CA LEU A 28 -25.21 2.06 0.35
C LEU A 28 -24.37 2.96 -0.57
N ILE A 29 -23.15 3.29 -0.14
CA ILE A 29 -22.21 4.09 -0.93
C ILE A 29 -21.91 3.42 -2.28
N ALA A 30 -21.65 2.10 -2.30
CA ALA A 30 -21.45 1.35 -3.54
C ALA A 30 -22.73 1.33 -4.41
N ALA A 31 -23.90 1.24 -3.78
CA ALA A 31 -25.17 1.23 -4.49
C ALA A 31 -25.45 2.56 -5.19
N ILE A 32 -25.25 3.68 -4.49
CA ILE A 32 -25.34 5.04 -5.04
C ILE A 32 -24.34 5.23 -6.17
N ALA A 33 -23.09 4.79 -5.98
CA ALA A 33 -22.07 4.82 -7.02
C ALA A 33 -22.50 4.05 -8.27
N SER A 34 -23.08 2.86 -8.11
CA SER A 34 -23.56 2.06 -9.24
C SER A 34 -24.73 2.68 -9.97
N GLN A 35 -25.70 3.24 -9.23
CA GLN A 35 -26.84 3.94 -9.81
C GLN A 35 -26.36 5.13 -10.66
N LYS A 36 -25.50 5.98 -10.10
CA LYS A 36 -24.95 7.11 -10.85
C LYS A 36 -24.14 6.64 -12.05
N ALA A 37 -23.31 5.61 -11.89
CA ALA A 37 -22.52 5.04 -12.99
C ALA A 37 -23.38 4.54 -14.15
N ARG A 38 -24.58 4.00 -13.88
CA ARG A 38 -25.55 3.62 -14.93
C ARG A 38 -26.18 4.84 -15.58
N GLU A 39 -26.61 5.81 -14.78
CA GLU A 39 -27.21 7.07 -15.24
C GLU A 39 -26.28 7.79 -16.23
N ILE A 40 -25.01 7.94 -15.87
CA ILE A 40 -24.01 8.58 -16.74
C ILE A 40 -23.44 7.62 -17.79
N GLY A 41 -23.96 6.39 -17.92
CA GLY A 41 -23.58 5.41 -18.94
C GLY A 41 -22.16 4.83 -18.82
N LEU A 42 -21.50 4.95 -17.67
CA LEU A 42 -20.25 4.24 -17.37
C LEU A 42 -20.47 2.73 -17.24
N VAL A 43 -21.66 2.31 -16.84
CA VAL A 43 -22.05 0.91 -16.70
C VAL A 43 -23.23 0.63 -17.62
N LYS A 44 -23.12 -0.42 -18.43
CA LYS A 44 -24.24 -0.98 -19.22
C LYS A 44 -24.35 -2.47 -18.92
N GLY A 45 -25.46 -2.90 -18.32
CA GLY A 45 -25.61 -4.26 -17.79
C GLY A 45 -24.57 -4.55 -16.71
N ARG A 46 -23.73 -5.57 -16.90
CA ARG A 46 -22.65 -5.99 -15.99
C ARG A 46 -21.25 -5.52 -16.41
N GLN A 47 -21.17 -4.64 -17.39
CA GLN A 47 -19.89 -4.22 -17.96
C GLN A 47 -19.66 -2.73 -17.75
N VAL A 48 -18.44 -2.41 -17.32
CA VAL A 48 -17.94 -1.04 -17.31
C VAL A 48 -17.48 -0.69 -18.72
N LYS A 49 -17.97 0.44 -19.24
CA LYS A 49 -17.53 1.01 -20.51
C LYS A 49 -16.22 1.77 -20.28
N TRP A 50 -15.10 1.06 -20.43
CA TRP A 50 -13.77 1.56 -20.10
C TRP A 50 -13.33 2.79 -20.91
N GLU A 51 -13.82 2.95 -22.13
CA GLU A 51 -13.62 4.16 -22.93
C GLU A 51 -14.24 5.39 -22.26
N LYS A 52 -15.53 5.30 -21.90
CA LYS A 52 -16.24 6.37 -21.20
C LYS A 52 -15.64 6.63 -19.82
N TYR A 53 -15.23 5.57 -19.12
CA TYR A 53 -14.47 5.69 -17.88
C TYR A 53 -13.18 6.50 -18.07
N THR A 54 -12.44 6.24 -19.15
CA THR A 54 -11.21 6.99 -19.46
C THR A 54 -11.53 8.47 -19.65
N GLN A 55 -12.59 8.80 -20.40
CA GLN A 55 -13.03 10.19 -20.61
C GLN A 55 -13.41 10.91 -19.30
N THR A 56 -14.13 10.22 -18.40
CA THR A 56 -14.56 10.81 -17.12
C THR A 56 -13.40 10.96 -16.12
N PHE A 57 -12.57 9.93 -15.99
CA PHE A 57 -11.57 9.84 -14.92
C PHE A 57 -10.18 10.35 -15.31
N MET A 58 -9.86 10.43 -16.60
CA MET A 58 -8.55 10.88 -17.12
C MET A 58 -8.58 12.34 -17.61
N SER A 59 -9.51 13.16 -17.13
CA SER A 59 -9.35 14.62 -17.31
C SER A 59 -8.09 15.09 -16.57
N PRO A 60 -7.38 16.14 -17.03
CA PRO A 60 -6.13 16.59 -16.40
C PRO A 60 -6.20 16.79 -14.89
N PHE A 61 -7.35 17.26 -14.38
CA PHE A 61 -7.56 17.47 -12.96
C PHE A 61 -7.87 16.16 -12.21
N MET A 62 -8.79 15.33 -12.73
CA MET A 62 -9.16 14.07 -12.06
C MET A 62 -8.05 13.03 -12.13
N GLY A 63 -7.33 12.97 -13.25
CA GLY A 63 -6.21 12.06 -13.42
C GLY A 63 -5.05 12.39 -12.48
N ARG A 64 -4.70 13.68 -12.32
CA ARG A 64 -3.70 14.12 -11.32
C ARG A 64 -4.12 13.80 -9.90
N LEU A 65 -5.37 14.14 -9.54
CA LEU A 65 -5.89 13.86 -8.19
C LEU A 65 -5.90 12.36 -7.91
N GLY A 66 -6.38 11.56 -8.86
CA GLY A 66 -6.42 10.11 -8.74
C GLY A 66 -5.04 9.50 -8.61
N ASP A 67 -4.05 9.97 -9.38
CA ASP A 67 -2.66 9.52 -9.24
C ASP A 67 -2.07 9.90 -7.87
N GLY A 68 -2.32 11.13 -7.40
CA GLY A 68 -1.90 11.62 -6.08
C GLY A 68 -2.45 10.77 -4.92
N VAL A 69 -3.72 10.34 -4.98
CA VAL A 69 -4.32 9.43 -3.99
C VAL A 69 -4.05 7.94 -4.26
N ARG A 70 -3.16 7.63 -5.21
CA ARG A 70 -2.78 6.27 -5.65
C ARG A 70 -3.99 5.42 -6.00
N PHE A 71 -4.94 6.03 -6.71
CA PHE A 71 -6.18 5.39 -7.10
C PHE A 71 -5.92 4.27 -8.12
N PRO A 72 -6.47 3.06 -7.92
CA PRO A 72 -6.20 1.91 -8.79
C PRO A 72 -7.09 1.95 -10.05
N PHE A 73 -6.75 2.82 -10.99
CA PHE A 73 -7.45 2.98 -12.27
C PHE A 73 -7.65 1.66 -13.02
N LYS A 74 -8.82 1.49 -13.65
CA LYS A 74 -9.21 0.30 -14.42
C LYS A 74 -8.96 -1.05 -13.70
N SER A 75 -9.02 -1.05 -12.36
CA SER A 75 -8.83 -2.27 -11.57
C SER A 75 -10.13 -3.05 -11.39
N ARG A 76 -10.01 -4.34 -11.08
CA ARG A 76 -11.15 -5.19 -10.71
C ARG A 76 -11.97 -4.63 -9.54
N ARG A 77 -11.32 -4.00 -8.56
CA ARG A 77 -12.00 -3.41 -7.40
C ARG A 77 -12.84 -2.21 -7.81
N VAL A 78 -12.31 -1.34 -8.67
CA VAL A 78 -13.08 -0.22 -9.22
C VAL A 78 -14.25 -0.73 -10.06
N SER A 79 -14.02 -1.74 -10.91
CA SER A 79 -15.10 -2.36 -11.68
C SER A 79 -16.22 -2.91 -10.79
N ALA A 80 -15.86 -3.63 -9.72
CA ALA A 80 -16.82 -4.22 -8.81
C ALA A 80 -17.59 -3.12 -8.04
N PHE A 81 -16.91 -2.06 -7.60
CA PHE A 81 -17.54 -0.91 -6.96
C PHE A 81 -18.54 -0.17 -7.87
N LEU A 82 -18.19 0.07 -9.14
CA LEU A 82 -19.10 0.66 -10.12
C LEU A 82 -20.32 -0.25 -10.42
N LEU A 83 -20.18 -1.55 -10.19
CA LEU A 83 -21.27 -2.53 -10.31
C LEU A 83 -22.10 -2.69 -9.02
N GLY A 84 -21.75 -1.97 -7.95
CA GLY A 84 -22.47 -1.98 -6.67
C GLY A 84 -21.89 -2.92 -5.60
N GLU A 85 -20.75 -3.56 -5.86
CA GLU A 85 -20.09 -4.42 -4.86
C GLU A 85 -19.21 -3.60 -3.90
N PRO A 86 -19.32 -3.78 -2.57
CA PRO A 86 -18.53 -3.05 -1.58
C PRO A 86 -17.07 -3.56 -1.57
N THR A 87 -16.23 -3.02 -2.45
CA THR A 87 -14.91 -3.60 -2.76
C THR A 87 -13.73 -2.62 -2.63
N LEU A 88 -13.99 -1.33 -2.48
CA LEU A 88 -12.94 -0.34 -2.23
C LEU A 88 -12.66 -0.25 -0.73
N ARG A 89 -11.49 -0.77 -0.32
CA ARG A 89 -11.05 -0.74 1.09
C ARG A 89 -10.61 0.64 1.55
N ASN A 90 -10.11 1.47 0.64
CA ASN A 90 -9.69 2.83 0.96
C ASN A 90 -10.89 3.76 0.72
N PRO A 91 -11.43 4.43 1.75
CA PRO A 91 -12.57 5.33 1.61
C PRO A 91 -12.27 6.53 0.70
N PHE A 92 -11.02 7.01 0.64
CA PHE A 92 -10.63 8.05 -0.31
C PHE A 92 -10.82 7.63 -1.77
N HIS A 93 -10.67 6.33 -2.08
CA HIS A 93 -10.90 5.81 -3.43
C HIS A 93 -12.38 5.80 -3.78
N ALA A 94 -13.27 5.50 -2.82
CA ALA A 94 -14.70 5.57 -3.02
C ALA A 94 -15.17 7.02 -3.21
N LEU A 95 -14.70 7.94 -2.35
CA LEU A 95 -14.95 9.37 -2.47
C LEU A 95 -14.48 9.95 -3.79
N PHE A 96 -13.26 9.59 -4.24
CA PHE A 96 -12.75 9.99 -5.54
C PHE A 96 -13.65 9.53 -6.68
N VAL A 97 -14.14 8.29 -6.64
CA VAL A 97 -15.09 7.76 -7.65
C VAL A 97 -16.39 8.53 -7.65
N LEU A 98 -16.96 8.81 -6.47
CA LEU A 98 -18.19 9.59 -6.36
C LEU A 98 -17.98 11.02 -6.89
N LEU A 99 -16.93 11.72 -6.48
CA LEU A 99 -16.62 13.07 -6.96
C LEU A 99 -16.42 13.11 -8.48
N ALA A 100 -15.80 12.09 -9.06
CA ALA A 100 -15.63 12.00 -10.51
C ALA A 100 -16.96 11.83 -11.26
N MET A 101 -17.97 11.19 -10.66
CA MET A 101 -19.27 10.92 -11.31
C MET A 101 -20.33 11.99 -11.02
N PHE A 102 -20.32 12.56 -9.80
CA PHE A 102 -21.26 13.60 -9.36
C PHE A 102 -20.72 15.01 -9.60
N GLY A 103 -19.41 15.19 -9.78
CA GLY A 103 -18.79 16.50 -10.03
C GLY A 103 -18.69 17.42 -8.81
N SER A 104 -19.58 17.29 -7.81
CA SER A 104 -19.57 18.11 -6.59
C SER A 104 -19.86 17.29 -5.32
N TRP A 105 -19.33 17.75 -4.18
CA TRP A 105 -19.62 17.13 -2.89
C TRP A 105 -21.07 17.37 -2.46
N GLN A 106 -21.64 18.53 -2.79
CA GLN A 106 -23.00 18.91 -2.44
C GLN A 106 -24.04 17.93 -3.00
N GLU A 107 -23.85 17.46 -4.24
CA GLU A 107 -24.72 16.45 -4.84
C GLU A 107 -24.59 15.09 -4.13
N ILE A 108 -23.36 14.69 -3.78
CA ILE A 108 -23.11 13.45 -3.04
C ILE A 108 -23.78 13.51 -1.66
N GLU A 109 -23.59 14.62 -0.95
CA GLU A 109 -24.17 14.89 0.37
C GLU A 109 -25.70 14.83 0.32
N SER A 110 -26.32 15.49 -0.67
CA SER A 110 -27.78 15.45 -0.88
C SER A 110 -28.30 14.02 -1.09
N VAL A 111 -27.63 13.23 -1.94
CA VAL A 111 -28.06 11.85 -2.24
C VAL A 111 -27.85 10.91 -1.06
N LEU A 112 -26.74 11.04 -0.32
CA LEU A 112 -26.48 10.23 0.87
C LEU A 112 -27.50 10.51 1.98
N CYS A 113 -27.88 11.77 2.19
CA CYS A 113 -28.89 12.13 3.18
C CYS A 113 -30.30 11.67 2.77
N ALA A 114 -30.65 11.74 1.49
CA ALA A 114 -31.97 11.36 0.99
C ALA A 114 -32.19 9.84 0.89
N THR A 115 -31.13 9.07 0.66
CA THR A 115 -31.23 7.63 0.43
C THR A 115 -30.99 6.88 1.72
N THR A 116 -32.03 6.32 2.35
CA THR A 116 -31.92 5.65 3.67
C THR A 116 -31.74 4.13 3.58
N SER A 117 -32.02 3.54 2.42
CA SER A 117 -31.85 2.10 2.17
C SER A 117 -31.08 1.88 0.88
N ALA A 118 -30.20 0.88 0.87
CA ALA A 118 -29.50 0.51 -0.34
C ALA A 118 -30.53 -0.01 -1.35
N PRO A 119 -30.67 0.59 -2.55
CA PRO A 119 -31.54 0.04 -3.57
C PRO A 119 -31.11 -1.39 -3.86
N ASP A 120 -32.08 -2.30 -4.04
CA ASP A 120 -31.77 -3.69 -4.35
C ASP A 120 -31.11 -3.76 -5.72
N ILE A 121 -29.78 -3.90 -5.71
CA ILE A 121 -28.98 -4.14 -6.90
C ILE A 121 -28.86 -5.66 -7.07
N SER A 122 -29.99 -6.36 -7.07
CA SER A 122 -30.06 -7.78 -7.40
C SER A 122 -29.89 -7.96 -8.91
N ILE A 123 -28.65 -7.80 -9.39
CA ILE A 123 -28.31 -8.33 -10.71
C ILE A 123 -28.11 -9.83 -10.52
N SER A 124 -29.18 -10.62 -10.64
CA SER A 124 -29.12 -12.08 -10.65
C SER A 124 -28.36 -12.56 -11.89
N ALA A 125 -27.13 -13.02 -11.70
CA ALA A 125 -26.43 -13.85 -12.69
C ALA A 125 -25.16 -14.43 -12.08
N THR A 126 -24.91 -15.66 -12.48
CA THR A 126 -23.83 -16.55 -12.06
C THR A 126 -22.49 -15.84 -12.09
N ARG A 127 -21.74 -15.86 -10.98
CA ARG A 127 -20.33 -15.43 -10.99
C ARG A 127 -19.61 -16.31 -12.01
N PRO A 128 -18.95 -15.75 -13.04
CA PRO A 128 -18.16 -16.56 -13.95
C PRO A 128 -17.13 -17.34 -13.13
N THR A 129 -17.15 -18.66 -13.28
CA THR A 129 -16.20 -19.58 -12.67
C THR A 129 -14.80 -19.14 -13.10
N LYS A 130 -13.96 -18.79 -12.12
CA LYS A 130 -12.56 -18.44 -12.38
C LYS A 130 -11.87 -19.68 -12.93
N HIS A 131 -11.68 -19.75 -14.25
CA HIS A 131 -10.65 -20.63 -14.79
C HIS A 131 -9.30 -20.15 -14.26
N ARG A 132 -8.66 -20.96 -13.43
CA ARG A 132 -7.27 -20.73 -13.03
C ARG A 132 -6.43 -20.98 -14.28
N SER A 133 -5.86 -19.92 -14.87
CA SER A 133 -4.83 -20.08 -15.91
C SER A 133 -3.69 -20.93 -15.34
N SER A 134 -3.25 -21.94 -16.08
CA SER A 134 -2.07 -22.71 -15.68
C SER A 134 -0.81 -21.82 -15.65
N ALA A 135 0.27 -22.28 -15.03
CA ALA A 135 1.55 -21.58 -15.08
C ALA A 135 2.06 -21.46 -16.53
N GLU A 136 1.85 -22.49 -17.34
CA GLU A 136 2.21 -22.54 -18.75
C GLU A 136 1.44 -21.50 -19.58
N ASP A 137 0.14 -21.33 -19.31
CA ASP A 137 -0.66 -20.29 -19.97
C ASP A 137 -0.08 -18.91 -19.67
N ARG A 138 0.32 -18.64 -18.42
CA ARG A 138 0.91 -17.33 -18.07
C ARG A 138 2.21 -17.06 -18.81
N VAL A 139 3.06 -18.07 -18.96
CA VAL A 139 4.32 -17.97 -19.72
C VAL A 139 4.02 -17.70 -21.20
N ARG A 140 3.09 -18.45 -21.79
CA ARG A 140 2.69 -18.28 -23.19
C ARG A 140 2.10 -16.91 -23.46
N TRP A 141 1.22 -16.43 -22.59
CA TRP A 141 0.63 -15.09 -22.68
C TRP A 141 1.68 -13.99 -22.53
N LEU A 142 2.65 -14.17 -21.62
CA LEU A 142 3.76 -13.23 -21.48
C LEU A 142 4.62 -13.21 -22.76
N ALA A 143 4.99 -14.36 -23.31
CA ALA A 143 5.76 -14.43 -24.56
C ALA A 143 5.02 -13.73 -25.72
N ALA A 144 3.73 -14.01 -25.89
CA ALA A 144 2.90 -13.33 -26.88
C ALA A 144 2.83 -11.81 -26.67
N SER A 145 2.77 -11.36 -25.40
CA SER A 145 2.80 -9.93 -25.09
C SER A 145 4.15 -9.27 -25.41
N ILE A 146 5.26 -9.99 -25.24
CA ILE A 146 6.60 -9.48 -25.58
C ILE A 146 6.76 -9.32 -27.09
N ASN A 147 6.15 -10.18 -27.90
CA ASN A 147 6.18 -10.06 -29.36
C ASN A 147 5.54 -8.75 -29.86
N ILE A 148 4.55 -8.21 -29.14
CA ILE A 148 3.90 -6.93 -29.45
C ILE A 148 4.51 -5.75 -28.69
N LEU A 149 5.71 -5.91 -28.12
CA LEU A 149 6.38 -4.85 -27.35
C LEU A 149 6.66 -3.58 -28.18
N PRO A 150 7.04 -3.62 -29.48
CA PRO A 150 7.23 -2.40 -30.27
C PRO A 150 5.94 -1.57 -30.40
N GLU A 151 4.80 -2.23 -30.63
CA GLU A 151 3.49 -1.58 -30.64
C GLU A 151 3.13 -1.05 -29.25
N THR A 152 3.43 -1.84 -28.20
CA THR A 152 3.22 -1.43 -26.81
C THR A 152 4.00 -0.16 -26.47
N CYS A 153 5.24 -0.01 -26.95
CA CYS A 153 6.04 1.20 -26.73
C CYS A 153 5.37 2.42 -27.38
N ARG A 154 4.93 2.31 -28.64
CA ARG A 154 4.21 3.39 -29.35
C ARG A 154 2.93 3.80 -28.62
N LEU A 155 2.12 2.83 -28.18
CA LEU A 155 0.90 3.09 -27.41
C LEU A 155 1.22 3.74 -26.06
N TYR A 156 2.26 3.28 -25.38
CA TYR A 156 2.69 3.82 -24.11
C TYR A 156 3.14 5.28 -24.24
N GLU A 157 3.96 5.60 -25.23
CA GLU A 157 4.43 6.96 -25.50
C GLU A 157 3.28 7.90 -25.90
N SER A 158 2.34 7.43 -26.72
CA SER A 158 1.14 8.20 -27.07
C SER A 158 0.26 8.50 -25.85
N LEU A 159 0.07 7.52 -24.96
CA LEU A 159 -0.64 7.76 -23.70
C LEU A 159 0.13 8.69 -22.78
N ARG A 160 1.46 8.59 -22.76
CA ARG A 160 2.34 9.45 -21.96
C ARG A 160 2.30 10.90 -22.45
N SER A 161 2.31 11.12 -23.76
CA SER A 161 2.22 12.47 -24.35
C SER A 161 0.84 13.09 -24.11
N THR A 162 -0.22 12.27 -24.16
CA THR A 162 -1.60 12.72 -23.90
C THR A 162 -1.84 12.99 -22.42
N TYR A 163 -1.26 12.18 -21.53
CA TYR A 163 -1.46 12.23 -20.09
C TYR A 163 -0.12 12.27 -19.34
N PRO A 164 0.67 13.36 -19.47
CA PRO A 164 2.04 13.43 -18.94
C PRO A 164 2.12 13.36 -17.41
N TYR A 165 1.01 13.67 -16.74
CA TYR A 165 0.88 13.74 -15.29
C TYR A 165 0.54 12.40 -14.63
N LEU A 166 0.27 11.33 -15.39
CA LEU A 166 -0.05 10.02 -14.83
C LEU A 166 1.21 9.24 -14.46
N SER A 167 1.18 8.48 -13.37
CA SER A 167 2.27 7.53 -13.06
C SER A 167 2.35 6.41 -14.10
N HIS A 168 3.51 5.73 -14.17
CA HIS A 168 3.68 4.54 -15.01
C HIS A 168 2.59 3.49 -14.76
N SER A 169 2.23 3.25 -13.50
CA SER A 169 1.15 2.31 -13.14
C SER A 169 -0.21 2.73 -13.70
N ALA A 170 -0.52 4.03 -13.66
CA ALA A 170 -1.77 4.56 -14.18
C ALA A 170 -1.82 4.48 -15.71
N ILE A 171 -0.73 4.82 -16.41
CA ILE A 171 -0.61 4.68 -17.87
C ILE A 171 -0.74 3.21 -18.29
N ARG A 172 -0.03 2.31 -17.59
CA ARG A 172 -0.08 0.87 -17.85
C ARG A 172 -1.50 0.31 -17.70
N ALA A 173 -2.28 0.81 -16.75
CA ALA A 173 -3.66 0.40 -16.58
C ALA A 173 -4.58 0.84 -17.74
N GLN A 174 -4.19 1.84 -18.52
CA GLN A 174 -4.94 2.30 -19.70
C GLN A 174 -4.66 1.47 -20.95
N LEU A 175 -3.53 0.76 -21.00
CA LEU A 175 -3.16 -0.09 -22.13
C LEU A 175 -4.12 -1.28 -22.26
N PRO A 176 -4.30 -1.83 -23.48
CA PRO A 176 -4.95 -3.12 -23.67
C PRO A 176 -4.26 -4.20 -22.81
N SER A 177 -5.02 -5.22 -22.37
CA SER A 177 -4.54 -6.21 -21.39
C SER A 177 -3.24 -6.90 -21.79
N MET A 178 -3.07 -7.21 -23.08
CA MET A 178 -1.85 -7.80 -23.62
C MET A 178 -0.66 -6.83 -23.55
N ASN A 179 -0.83 -5.60 -24.02
CA ASN A 179 0.22 -4.58 -23.96
C ASN A 179 0.60 -4.24 -22.51
N ALA A 180 -0.40 -4.15 -21.62
CA ALA A 180 -0.17 -3.94 -20.19
C ALA A 180 0.66 -5.07 -19.54
N LEU A 181 0.63 -6.30 -20.08
CA LEU A 181 1.45 -7.40 -19.57
C LEU A 181 2.94 -7.19 -19.90
N ALA A 182 3.24 -6.71 -21.12
CA ALA A 182 4.60 -6.46 -21.59
C ALA A 182 5.21 -5.16 -21.09
N ALA A 183 4.38 -4.17 -20.73
CA ALA A 183 4.75 -2.82 -20.32
C ALA A 183 5.36 -2.74 -18.90
N SER A 184 6.42 -3.49 -18.62
CA SER A 184 7.27 -3.27 -17.43
C SER A 184 8.29 -2.16 -17.70
N LYS A 185 8.67 -1.41 -16.66
CA LYS A 185 9.64 -0.30 -16.80
C LYS A 185 10.93 -0.75 -17.49
N GLU A 186 11.47 -1.90 -17.08
CA GLU A 186 12.74 -2.44 -17.58
C GLU A 186 12.69 -2.77 -19.08
N ARG A 187 11.54 -3.30 -19.56
CA ARG A 187 11.37 -3.67 -20.97
C ARG A 187 11.13 -2.46 -21.84
N LEU A 188 10.31 -1.53 -21.36
CA LEU A 188 10.06 -0.26 -22.04
C LEU A 188 11.36 0.55 -22.15
N SER A 189 12.16 0.63 -21.08
CA SER A 189 13.45 1.34 -21.12
C SER A 189 14.44 0.66 -22.07
N ALA A 190 14.48 -0.68 -22.10
CA ALA A 190 15.32 -1.42 -23.06
C ALA A 190 14.93 -1.16 -24.53
N CYS A 191 13.67 -0.78 -24.78
CA CYS A 191 13.18 -0.38 -26.10
C CYS A 191 13.25 1.13 -26.36
N GLY A 192 13.91 1.90 -25.49
CA GLY A 192 14.16 3.34 -25.69
C GLY A 192 13.12 4.28 -25.06
N VAL A 193 12.10 3.77 -24.36
CA VAL A 193 11.13 4.62 -23.66
C VAL A 193 11.80 5.28 -22.46
N GLN A 194 11.85 6.61 -22.49
CA GLN A 194 12.39 7.39 -21.38
C GLN A 194 11.35 7.54 -20.26
N PHE A 195 11.79 7.31 -19.03
CA PHE A 195 11.03 7.64 -17.84
C PHE A 195 11.67 8.88 -17.23
N PRO A 196 10.88 9.86 -16.76
CA PRO A 196 11.47 10.87 -15.89
C PRO A 196 12.04 10.12 -14.69
N GLU A 197 13.37 10.21 -14.54
CA GLU A 197 14.05 9.88 -13.30
C GLU A 197 13.62 10.91 -12.28
N GLU A 198 12.39 10.77 -11.77
CA GLU A 198 12.10 11.42 -10.52
C GLU A 198 12.99 10.76 -9.47
N ASP A 199 13.73 11.61 -8.76
CA ASP A 199 14.63 11.29 -7.65
C ASP A 199 13.92 10.59 -6.46
N ILE A 200 12.73 10.03 -6.69
CA ILE A 200 11.95 9.18 -5.79
C ILE A 200 12.84 8.08 -5.22
N SER A 201 13.78 7.52 -5.98
CA SER A 201 14.67 6.49 -5.44
C SER A 201 15.58 7.05 -4.34
N GLN A 202 16.17 8.22 -4.56
CA GLN A 202 17.02 8.88 -3.56
C GLN A 202 16.20 9.40 -2.37
N LEU A 203 15.01 9.94 -2.64
CA LEU A 203 14.08 10.39 -1.60
C LEU A 203 13.58 9.21 -0.76
N LEU A 204 13.20 8.08 -1.39
CA LEU A 204 12.82 6.86 -0.70
C LEU A 204 13.98 6.27 0.11
N ASP A 205 15.21 6.39 -0.39
CA ASP A 205 16.39 5.96 0.33
C ASP A 205 16.66 6.83 1.57
N ALA A 206 16.59 8.16 1.43
CA ALA A 206 16.76 9.09 2.53
C ALA A 206 15.65 8.96 3.58
N THR A 207 14.39 8.90 3.15
CA THR A 207 13.24 8.71 4.04
C THR A 207 13.24 7.34 4.70
N GLY A 208 13.70 6.30 3.99
CA GLY A 208 13.87 4.96 4.51
C GLY A 208 14.89 4.91 5.65
N ALA A 209 16.06 5.51 5.46
CA ALA A 209 17.09 5.61 6.50
C ALA A 209 16.58 6.34 7.76
N ALA A 210 16.02 7.56 7.58
CA ALA A 210 15.48 8.35 8.68
C ALA A 210 14.34 7.65 9.43
N HIS A 211 13.47 6.92 8.71
CA HIS A 211 12.39 6.13 9.30
C HIS A 211 12.95 5.01 10.18
N ILE A 212 13.98 4.28 9.72
CA ILE A 212 14.60 3.20 10.49
C ILE A 212 15.21 3.72 11.78
N GLU A 213 15.98 4.81 11.73
CA GLU A 213 16.59 5.43 12.91
C GLU A 213 15.52 5.83 13.94
N LYS A 214 14.49 6.56 13.49
CA LYS A 214 13.38 6.98 14.33
C LYS A 214 12.64 5.79 14.95
N GLN A 215 12.37 4.76 14.14
CA GLN A 215 11.67 3.57 14.59
C GLN A 215 12.50 2.74 15.56
N ALA A 216 13.81 2.61 15.33
CA ALA A 216 14.73 1.94 16.24
C ALA A 216 14.76 2.66 17.60
N GLN A 217 14.96 3.98 17.60
CA GLN A 217 14.93 4.78 18.84
C GLN A 217 13.60 4.67 19.57
N SER A 218 12.47 4.74 18.85
CA SER A 218 11.14 4.60 19.43
C SER A 218 10.95 3.24 20.10
N LEU A 219 11.32 2.15 19.43
CA LEU A 219 11.20 0.79 19.96
C LEU A 219 12.13 0.54 21.15
N ILE A 220 13.35 1.08 21.12
CA ILE A 220 14.30 0.99 22.24
C ILE A 220 13.76 1.74 23.45
N ARG A 221 13.29 2.99 23.27
CA ARG A 221 12.68 3.79 24.36
C ARG A 221 11.43 3.13 24.94
N ALA A 222 10.65 2.45 24.11
CA ALA A 222 9.47 1.71 24.55
C ALA A 222 9.81 0.39 25.28
N GLY A 223 11.08 0.00 25.38
CA GLY A 223 11.49 -1.20 26.13
C GLY A 223 10.98 -2.51 25.54
N VAL A 224 10.83 -2.61 24.21
CA VAL A 224 10.17 -3.76 23.60
C VAL A 224 10.89 -5.09 23.88
N ALA A 225 10.15 -6.10 24.34
CA ALA A 225 10.67 -7.42 24.74
C ALA A 225 11.06 -8.34 23.56
N TYR A 226 11.25 -7.78 22.36
CA TYR A 226 11.51 -8.54 21.15
C TYR A 226 12.64 -7.93 20.32
N ARG A 227 13.27 -8.76 19.49
CA ARG A 227 14.39 -8.36 18.63
C ARG A 227 13.98 -7.35 17.55
N LEU A 228 14.78 -6.33 17.33
CA LEU A 228 14.60 -5.39 16.22
C LEU A 228 15.01 -6.08 14.91
N SER A 229 14.02 -6.45 14.12
CA SER A 229 14.22 -7.09 12.82
C SER A 229 13.91 -6.11 11.69
N ARG A 230 14.44 -6.38 10.49
CA ARG A 230 14.10 -5.65 9.25
C ARG A 230 12.60 -5.36 9.13
N MET A 231 11.76 -6.39 9.33
CA MET A 231 10.30 -6.26 9.16
C MET A 231 9.65 -5.29 10.15
N ARG A 232 10.27 -5.09 11.32
CA ARG A 232 9.80 -4.19 12.37
C ARG A 232 10.35 -2.77 12.20
N LEU A 233 11.60 -2.66 11.78
CA LEU A 233 12.25 -1.37 11.49
C LEU A 233 11.63 -0.70 10.27
N LEU A 234 11.29 -1.47 9.24
CA LEU A 234 10.55 -0.97 8.07
C LEU A 234 9.03 -1.00 8.26
N LYS A 235 8.51 -1.25 9.47
CA LYS A 235 7.06 -1.29 9.67
C LYS A 235 6.47 0.06 9.24
N ASP A 236 5.38 -0.01 8.49
CA ASP A 236 4.63 1.14 7.97
C ASP A 236 5.38 1.99 6.91
N HIS A 237 6.59 1.60 6.50
CA HIS A 237 7.33 2.23 5.41
C HIS A 237 7.03 1.58 4.04
N PRO A 238 6.96 2.34 2.92
CA PRO A 238 6.75 1.79 1.59
C PRO A 238 7.76 0.71 1.17
N LEU A 239 9.01 0.82 1.62
CA LEU A 239 10.08 -0.15 1.29
C LEU A 239 9.91 -1.51 1.96
N ARG A 240 9.02 -1.66 2.96
CA ARG A 240 8.87 -2.89 3.76
C ARG A 240 8.75 -4.15 2.92
N ASN A 241 7.87 -4.11 1.92
CA ASN A 241 7.54 -5.28 1.10
C ASN A 241 8.49 -5.41 -0.09
N SER A 242 9.04 -4.30 -0.59
CA SER A 242 9.91 -4.29 -1.75
C SER A 242 11.38 -4.57 -1.42
N TRP A 243 11.79 -4.46 -0.14
CA TRP A 243 13.17 -4.68 0.30
C TRP A 243 13.74 -6.08 0.04
N GLN A 244 12.87 -7.05 -0.27
CA GLN A 244 13.31 -8.39 -0.68
C GLN A 244 13.94 -8.42 -2.09
N HIS A 245 13.65 -7.42 -2.92
CA HIS A 245 14.17 -7.34 -4.28
C HIS A 245 15.59 -6.74 -4.28
N GLU A 246 16.50 -7.37 -5.03
CA GLU A 246 17.89 -6.95 -5.11
C GLU A 246 18.06 -5.56 -5.69
N ASP A 247 17.33 -5.24 -6.77
CA ASP A 247 17.36 -3.93 -7.43
C ASP A 247 16.92 -2.78 -6.52
N VAL A 248 16.07 -3.07 -5.52
CA VAL A 248 15.63 -2.06 -4.54
C VAL A 248 16.75 -1.80 -3.55
N ARG A 249 17.45 -2.85 -3.10
CA ARG A 249 18.59 -2.71 -2.17
C ARG A 249 19.76 -1.99 -2.85
N ALA A 250 20.05 -2.31 -4.10
CA ALA A 250 21.11 -1.67 -4.88
C ALA A 250 20.88 -0.16 -5.05
N ARG A 251 19.62 0.26 -5.18
CA ARG A 251 19.21 1.67 -5.34
C ARG A 251 18.93 2.41 -4.03
N SER A 252 19.09 1.75 -2.89
CA SER A 252 18.82 2.34 -1.57
C SER A 252 19.96 2.08 -0.58
N PRO A 253 21.17 2.59 -0.86
CA PRO A 253 22.35 2.35 -0.03
C PRO A 253 22.23 2.93 1.39
N LYS A 254 21.59 4.10 1.59
CA LYS A 254 21.46 4.71 2.93
C LYS A 254 20.53 3.89 3.83
N THR A 255 19.41 3.43 3.28
CA THR A 255 18.47 2.54 3.96
C THR A 255 19.14 1.21 4.31
N ALA A 256 19.99 0.69 3.42
CA ALA A 256 20.73 -0.53 3.68
C ALA A 256 21.75 -0.36 4.81
N ALA A 257 22.45 0.77 4.85
CA ALA A 257 23.36 1.12 5.94
C ALA A 257 22.62 1.25 7.29
N ALA A 258 21.52 2.01 7.33
CA ALA A 258 20.70 2.17 8.53
C ALA A 258 20.13 0.83 9.05
N LEU A 259 19.71 -0.07 8.14
CA LEU A 259 19.31 -1.41 8.53
C LEU A 259 20.47 -2.22 9.11
N LYS A 260 21.66 -2.14 8.52
CA LYS A 260 22.83 -2.86 9.03
C LYS A 260 23.19 -2.39 10.45
N GLU A 261 23.05 -1.10 10.72
CA GLU A 261 23.33 -0.49 12.02
C GLU A 261 22.31 -0.87 13.09
N HIS A 262 21.01 -0.81 12.77
CA HIS A 262 19.94 -0.98 13.77
C HIS A 262 19.34 -2.39 13.85
N LEU A 263 19.70 -3.30 12.94
CA LEU A 263 19.22 -4.67 12.99
C LEU A 263 19.95 -5.44 14.09
N GLU A 264 19.18 -5.93 15.05
CA GLU A 264 19.75 -6.64 16.19
C GLU A 264 20.11 -8.08 15.82
N THR A 265 21.33 -8.48 16.18
CA THR A 265 21.67 -9.88 16.37
C THR A 265 21.03 -10.41 17.67
N TRP A 266 21.10 -11.73 17.89
CA TRP A 266 20.67 -12.29 19.17
C TRP A 266 21.49 -11.78 20.36
N ALA A 267 22.78 -11.51 20.16
CA ALA A 267 23.64 -10.96 21.20
C ALA A 267 23.21 -9.53 21.56
N MET A 268 23.03 -8.65 20.55
CA MET A 268 22.56 -7.27 20.75
C MET A 268 21.22 -7.22 21.47
N PHE A 269 20.26 -8.05 21.06
CA PHE A 269 18.95 -8.16 21.71
C PHE A 269 19.06 -8.51 23.20
N ARG A 270 19.90 -9.51 23.54
CA ARG A 270 20.11 -9.93 24.92
C ARG A 270 20.81 -8.84 25.73
N ARG A 271 21.86 -8.21 25.17
CA ARG A 271 22.54 -7.06 25.80
C ARG A 271 21.57 -5.93 26.13
N ARG A 272 20.62 -5.63 25.25
CA ARG A 272 19.61 -4.58 25.51
C ARG A 272 18.66 -4.92 26.66
N LEU A 273 18.24 -6.19 26.78
CA LEU A 273 17.24 -6.58 27.78
C LEU A 273 17.84 -6.98 29.13
N LEU A 274 19.05 -7.54 29.16
CA LEU A 274 19.69 -8.03 30.38
C LEU A 274 19.80 -6.98 31.49
N PRO A 275 20.15 -5.70 31.25
CA PRO A 275 20.25 -4.70 32.30
C PRO A 275 18.95 -4.52 33.08
N GLU A 276 17.80 -4.51 32.39
CA GLU A 276 16.50 -4.45 33.05
C GLU A 276 16.25 -5.69 33.90
N LYS A 277 16.55 -6.89 33.38
CA LYS A 277 16.37 -8.16 34.11
C LYS A 277 17.30 -8.28 35.31
N ILE A 278 18.53 -7.78 35.23
CA ILE A 278 19.49 -7.72 36.35
C ILE A 278 18.98 -6.75 37.42
N ARG A 279 18.50 -5.56 37.04
CA ARG A 279 17.92 -4.59 37.99
C ARG A 279 16.69 -5.16 38.70
N SER A 280 15.89 -5.96 38.02
CA SER A 280 14.75 -6.67 38.59
C SER A 280 15.12 -7.91 39.42
N GLY A 281 16.41 -8.24 39.57
CA GLY A 281 16.86 -9.42 40.32
C GLY A 281 16.51 -10.76 39.67
N LEU A 282 16.21 -10.77 38.37
CA LEU A 282 15.79 -11.96 37.63
C LEU A 282 16.97 -12.74 37.02
N VAL A 283 18.20 -12.25 37.17
CA VAL A 283 19.42 -12.90 36.66
C VAL A 283 20.24 -13.41 37.84
N PRO A 284 20.31 -14.73 38.07
CA PRO A 284 21.06 -15.30 39.19
C PRO A 284 22.53 -14.92 39.15
N GLY A 285 23.10 -14.60 40.32
CA GLY A 285 24.54 -14.34 40.48
C GLY A 285 24.99 -12.92 40.13
N LEU A 286 24.08 -12.04 39.68
CA LEU A 286 24.38 -10.63 39.43
C LEU A 286 23.54 -9.72 40.33
N LEU A 287 24.20 -8.74 40.93
CA LEU A 287 23.54 -7.70 41.73
C LEU A 287 22.95 -6.61 40.83
N PRO A 288 21.85 -5.94 41.21
CA PRO A 288 21.26 -4.84 40.44
C PRO A 288 22.23 -3.73 40.02
N LYS A 289 23.26 -3.48 40.85
CA LYS A 289 24.31 -2.48 40.60
C LYS A 289 25.21 -2.85 39.41
N GLN A 290 25.32 -4.13 39.07
CA GLN A 290 26.15 -4.66 37.99
C GLN A 290 25.45 -4.62 36.63
N ALA A 291 24.23 -4.09 36.54
CA ALA A 291 23.48 -4.00 35.28
C ALA A 291 24.21 -3.20 34.19
N GLY A 292 25.09 -2.27 34.56
CA GLY A 292 25.93 -1.51 33.63
C GLY A 292 27.14 -2.27 33.08
N GLU A 293 27.51 -3.41 33.67
CA GLU A 293 28.67 -4.20 33.25
C GLU A 293 28.38 -5.06 32.01
N VAL A 294 27.09 -5.20 31.64
CA VAL A 294 26.63 -6.04 30.51
C VAL A 294 27.26 -5.64 29.18
N ASP A 295 27.55 -4.34 28.99
CA ASP A 295 28.15 -3.85 27.76
C ASP A 295 29.60 -4.32 27.58
N ASN A 296 30.29 -4.66 28.68
CA ASN A 296 31.67 -5.15 28.67
C ASN A 296 31.78 -6.65 28.44
N PHE A 297 30.67 -7.39 28.51
CA PHE A 297 30.69 -8.84 28.33
C PHE A 297 30.88 -9.22 26.86
N THR A 298 31.46 -10.39 26.64
CA THR A 298 31.51 -11.05 25.33
C THR A 298 30.12 -11.58 24.96
N ASP A 299 29.91 -11.85 23.67
CA ASP A 299 28.64 -12.41 23.19
C ASP A 299 28.33 -13.79 23.79
N GLN A 300 29.36 -14.56 24.15
CA GLN A 300 29.23 -15.85 24.81
C GLN A 300 28.75 -15.69 26.25
N GLU A 301 29.33 -14.75 27.01
CA GLU A 301 28.92 -14.44 28.37
C GLU A 301 27.48 -13.90 28.42
N VAL A 302 27.14 -12.98 27.52
CA VAL A 302 25.77 -12.48 27.33
C VAL A 302 24.80 -13.64 27.06
N HIS A 303 25.20 -14.60 26.22
CA HIS A 303 24.38 -15.77 25.96
C HIS A 303 24.19 -16.64 27.19
N ALA A 304 25.26 -16.93 27.93
CA ALA A 304 25.23 -17.74 29.13
C ALA A 304 24.33 -17.12 30.22
N LEU A 305 24.46 -15.81 30.44
CA LEU A 305 23.59 -15.06 31.35
C LEU A 305 22.12 -15.13 30.95
N TRP A 306 21.83 -15.01 29.66
CA TRP A 306 20.46 -15.13 29.15
C TRP A 306 19.87 -16.53 29.38
N LEU A 307 20.68 -17.58 29.22
CA LEU A 307 20.26 -18.96 29.50
C LEU A 307 20.00 -19.15 31.00
N SER A 308 20.89 -18.67 31.86
CA SER A 308 20.73 -18.69 33.32
C SER A 308 19.41 -18.01 33.75
N HIS A 309 19.17 -16.79 33.26
CA HIS A 309 17.92 -16.06 33.45
C HIS A 309 16.70 -16.86 32.99
N SER A 310 16.73 -17.41 31.77
CA SER A 310 15.61 -18.17 31.20
C SER A 310 15.29 -19.42 32.01
N CYS A 311 16.31 -20.13 32.50
CA CYS A 311 16.16 -21.29 33.38
C CYS A 311 15.60 -20.90 34.75
N PHE A 312 16.07 -19.80 35.33
CA PHE A 312 15.58 -19.28 36.60
C PHE A 312 14.09 -18.93 36.53
N VAL A 313 13.68 -18.12 35.55
CA VAL A 313 12.27 -17.74 35.34
C VAL A 313 11.37 -18.97 35.15
N ARG A 314 11.82 -19.96 34.38
CA ARG A 314 11.06 -21.22 34.18
C ARG A 314 10.89 -22.02 35.47
N ARG A 315 11.86 -21.98 36.39
CA ARG A 315 11.77 -22.66 37.68
C ARG A 315 10.83 -21.90 38.62
N THR A 316 10.97 -20.58 38.70
CA THR A 316 10.15 -19.76 39.60
C THR A 316 8.68 -19.67 39.19
N CYS A 317 8.36 -19.79 37.89
CA CYS A 317 6.96 -19.79 37.42
C CYS A 317 6.27 -21.16 37.46
N ARG A 318 6.99 -22.24 37.83
CA ARG A 318 6.43 -23.61 37.97
C ARG A 318 6.18 -23.99 39.42
N SER A 319 6.63 -23.18 40.37
CA SER A 319 6.37 -23.29 41.81
C SER A 319 5.21 -22.40 42.20
#